data_AF-A0A4R8TBA0-F1
#
_entry.id   AF-A0A4R8TBA0-F1
#
_cell.length_a   1.000
_cell.length_b   1.000
_cell.length_c   1.000
_cell.angle_alpha   90.00
_cell.angle_beta   90.00
_cell.angle_gamma   90.00
#
_symmetry.space_group_name_H-M   'P 1'
#
loop_
_entity.id
_entity.type
_entity.pdbx_description
1 polymer ?
#
loop_
_entity_poly.entity_id
_entity_poly.type
_entity_poly.pdbx_seq_one_letter_code
_entity_poly.pdbx_strand_id
1 'polypeptide(L)'
;MCIPRPRRHSTNIPPSATTRHPYTRLASPPPTPRISPPPKPQQQQQPACPIPQTVALNAASHAQRAPVVAPQHERLLLDLLPFKDAAKFHSWLESPFVRDPWNEFVADFLSRPGSPAAAVPEPDRLRTAQAAQTALNSKKARYLVHHPDKADWTPEEHYVRFIVTLVSDNMLQNFWHESEWKKKGLDIAKASYEVLVFLKGSWFADPEPPSYSA
;
A
#
# COMPACT_ATOMS: atom_id res chain seq x y z
N MET A 1 -74.05 14.51 -28.19
CA MET A 1 -72.67 14.98 -27.92
C MET A 1 -71.86 13.78 -27.45
N CYS A 2 -71.25 13.05 -28.37
CA CYS A 2 -70.55 11.79 -28.10
C CYS A 2 -69.04 12.04 -28.11
N ILE A 3 -68.37 11.79 -26.98
CA ILE A 3 -66.92 11.97 -26.81
C ILE A 3 -66.22 10.71 -27.36
N PRO A 4 -65.29 10.81 -28.34
CA PRO A 4 -64.55 9.65 -28.84
C PRO A 4 -63.51 9.19 -27.82
N ARG A 5 -63.46 7.88 -27.54
CA ARG A 5 -62.40 7.27 -26.73
C ARG A 5 -61.06 7.26 -27.49
N PRO A 6 -59.92 7.51 -26.81
CA PRO A 6 -58.61 7.43 -27.44
C PRO A 6 -58.22 5.98 -27.77
N ARG A 7 -57.76 5.81 -29.01
CA ARG A 7 -57.27 4.57 -29.63
C ARG A 7 -55.95 4.18 -28.96
N ARG A 8 -55.87 2.99 -28.35
CA ARG A 8 -54.61 2.44 -27.82
C ARG A 8 -53.64 2.20 -28.98
N HIS A 9 -52.47 2.82 -28.93
CA HIS A 9 -51.34 2.46 -29.78
C HIS A 9 -50.81 1.10 -29.32
N SER A 10 -50.92 0.09 -30.18
CA SER A 10 -50.23 -1.18 -30.03
C SER A 10 -48.82 -1.01 -30.61
N THR A 11 -47.81 -1.07 -29.75
CA THR A 11 -46.41 -1.17 -30.16
C THR A 11 -46.15 -2.61 -30.58
N ASN A 12 -45.99 -2.82 -31.89
CA ASN A 12 -45.47 -4.06 -32.46
C ASN A 12 -43.98 -4.14 -32.10
N ILE A 13 -43.66 -4.85 -31.02
CA ILE A 13 -42.29 -5.23 -30.67
C ILE A 13 -42.02 -6.57 -31.38
N PRO A 14 -41.05 -6.65 -32.32
CA PRO A 14 -40.64 -7.93 -32.88
C PRO A 14 -39.99 -8.78 -31.79
N PRO A 15 -40.34 -10.07 -31.66
CA PRO A 15 -39.70 -10.94 -30.68
C PRO A 15 -38.23 -11.13 -31.03
N SER A 16 -37.36 -10.92 -30.04
CA SER A 16 -35.95 -11.27 -30.05
C SER A 16 -35.76 -12.70 -30.58
N ALA A 17 -34.90 -12.85 -31.59
CA ALA A 17 -34.37 -14.14 -31.96
C ALA A 17 -33.41 -14.60 -30.85
N THR A 18 -33.96 -15.21 -29.81
CA THR A 18 -33.19 -15.94 -28.80
C THR A 18 -32.68 -17.21 -29.49
N THR A 19 -31.48 -17.16 -30.05
CA THR A 19 -30.75 -18.35 -30.45
C THR A 19 -30.63 -19.25 -29.23
N ARG A 20 -31.46 -20.30 -29.19
CA ARG A 20 -31.37 -21.39 -28.22
C ARG A 20 -30.07 -22.12 -28.48
N HIS A 21 -29.03 -21.78 -27.73
CA HIS A 21 -27.90 -22.69 -27.58
C HIS A 21 -28.42 -23.95 -26.87
N PRO A 22 -28.24 -25.15 -27.43
CA PRO A 22 -28.49 -26.36 -26.67
C PRO A 22 -27.55 -26.34 -25.47
N TYR A 23 -28.12 -26.44 -24.27
CA TYR A 23 -27.36 -26.76 -23.06
C TYR A 23 -26.60 -28.06 -23.35
N THR A 24 -25.33 -27.92 -23.71
CA THR A 24 -24.42 -29.05 -23.75
C THR A 24 -24.14 -29.38 -22.30
N ARG A 25 -24.71 -30.48 -21.83
CA ARG A 25 -24.51 -31.01 -20.49
C ARG A 25 -23.01 -31.25 -20.31
N LEU A 26 -22.32 -30.34 -19.62
CA LEU A 26 -20.93 -30.53 -19.22
C LEU A 26 -20.87 -31.85 -18.45
N ALA A 27 -20.05 -32.78 -18.97
CA ALA A 27 -19.80 -34.05 -18.33
C ALA A 27 -19.29 -33.80 -16.90
N SER A 28 -19.79 -34.58 -15.95
CA SER A 28 -19.34 -34.55 -14.56
C SER A 28 -17.82 -34.65 -14.49
N PRO A 29 -17.16 -33.94 -13.55
CA PRO A 29 -15.73 -34.10 -13.36
C PRO A 29 -15.41 -35.55 -12.97
N PRO A 30 -14.27 -36.10 -13.41
CA PRO A 30 -13.86 -37.45 -13.03
C PRO A 30 -13.65 -37.54 -11.50
N PRO A 31 -13.94 -38.70 -10.88
CA PRO A 31 -13.70 -38.91 -9.47
C PRO A 31 -12.22 -38.72 -9.14
N THR A 32 -11.94 -37.93 -8.11
CA THR A 32 -10.60 -37.67 -7.59
C THR A 32 -9.90 -38.97 -7.17
N PRO A 33 -8.62 -39.16 -7.51
CA PRO A 33 -7.84 -40.25 -6.94
C PRO A 33 -7.69 -40.02 -5.42
N ARG A 34 -8.05 -41.04 -4.65
CA ARG A 34 -7.89 -41.08 -3.20
C ARG A 34 -6.40 -41.05 -2.87
N ILE A 35 -5.90 -39.91 -2.37
CA ILE A 35 -4.55 -39.78 -1.82
C ILE A 35 -4.51 -40.60 -0.53
N SER A 36 -3.72 -41.67 -0.54
CA SER A 36 -3.36 -42.43 0.67
C SER A 36 -2.58 -41.54 1.63
N PRO A 37 -2.78 -41.67 2.95
CA PRO A 37 -2.06 -40.87 3.94
C PRO A 37 -0.55 -41.17 3.88
N PRO A 38 0.32 -40.17 4.12
CA PRO A 38 1.76 -40.37 4.15
C PRO A 38 2.18 -41.29 5.32
N PRO A 39 3.18 -42.15 5.13
CA PRO A 39 3.72 -42.97 6.22
C PRO A 39 4.40 -42.09 7.27
N LYS A 40 4.24 -42.46 8.54
CA LYS A 40 4.89 -41.83 9.70
C LYS A 40 6.41 -41.78 9.51
N PRO A 41 7.10 -40.69 9.89
CA PRO A 41 8.55 -40.65 9.86
C PRO A 41 9.14 -41.66 10.85
N GLN A 42 9.90 -42.63 10.32
CA GLN A 42 10.80 -43.47 11.09
C GLN A 42 11.93 -42.60 11.66
N GLN A 43 12.13 -42.70 12.97
CA GLN A 43 13.30 -42.17 13.66
C GLN A 43 14.56 -42.83 13.08
N GLN A 44 15.36 -42.06 12.36
CA GLN A 44 16.72 -42.44 11.99
C GLN A 44 17.68 -41.59 12.83
N GLN A 45 18.37 -42.27 13.74
CA GLN A 45 19.41 -41.74 14.62
C GLN A 45 20.54 -41.14 13.77
N GLN A 46 20.87 -39.87 14.01
CA GLN A 46 22.14 -39.28 13.59
C GLN A 46 23.13 -39.33 14.77
N PRO A 47 24.39 -39.72 14.56
CA PRO A 47 25.43 -39.62 15.58
C PRO A 47 25.89 -38.17 15.76
N ALA A 48 26.13 -37.80 17.02
CA ALA A 48 26.55 -36.49 17.45
C ALA A 48 27.97 -36.14 17.00
N CYS A 49 28.17 -34.90 16.54
CA CYS A 49 29.45 -34.19 16.59
C CYS A 49 29.18 -32.75 17.06
N PRO A 50 29.92 -32.22 18.07
CA PRO A 50 29.64 -30.92 18.68
C PRO A 50 30.63 -29.86 18.18
N ILE A 51 30.17 -28.78 17.57
CA ILE A 51 30.95 -27.53 17.43
C ILE A 51 29.97 -26.32 17.42
N PRO A 52 30.41 -25.10 17.80
CA PRO A 52 29.94 -24.40 18.98
C PRO A 52 28.94 -23.29 18.63
N GLN A 53 28.13 -22.93 19.63
CA GLN A 53 27.26 -21.76 19.62
C GLN A 53 28.11 -20.49 19.46
N THR A 54 28.04 -19.82 18.32
CA THR A 54 28.51 -18.43 18.17
C THR A 54 27.67 -17.74 17.10
N VAL A 55 26.74 -16.92 17.60
CA VAL A 55 26.07 -15.77 16.97
C VAL A 55 25.25 -16.05 15.70
N ALA A 56 24.06 -16.62 15.90
CA ALA A 56 22.92 -16.25 15.08
C ALA A 56 22.12 -15.18 15.81
N LEU A 57 21.55 -14.24 15.04
CA LEU A 57 20.54 -13.23 15.39
C LEU A 57 21.07 -11.88 15.84
N ASN A 58 21.37 -11.02 14.86
CA ASN A 58 21.03 -9.58 14.96
C ASN A 58 20.40 -9.09 13.64
N ALA A 59 19.55 -9.92 13.03
CA ALA A 59 18.72 -9.54 11.87
C ALA A 59 17.24 -9.33 12.25
N ALA A 60 16.92 -9.28 13.55
CA ALA A 60 15.55 -9.17 14.04
C ALA A 60 15.48 -8.23 15.25
N SER A 61 15.65 -6.94 15.01
CA SER A 61 15.35 -5.90 16.00
C SER A 61 15.08 -4.54 15.35
N HIS A 62 14.31 -4.53 14.26
CA HIS A 62 13.45 -3.39 13.94
C HIS A 62 12.03 -3.75 14.37
N ALA A 63 11.84 -4.00 15.67
CA ALA A 63 10.52 -3.97 16.26
C ALA A 63 9.93 -2.58 15.98
N GLN A 64 8.72 -2.55 15.43
CA GLN A 64 8.02 -1.35 14.97
C GLN A 64 8.18 -0.21 15.98
N ARG A 65 9.06 0.73 15.62
CA ARG A 65 9.43 1.83 16.50
C ARG A 65 8.46 2.98 16.26
N ALA A 66 7.92 3.52 17.35
CA ALA A 66 7.16 4.75 17.28
C ALA A 66 8.07 5.86 16.71
N PRO A 67 7.59 6.69 15.77
CA PRO A 67 8.35 7.79 15.21
C PRO A 67 8.89 8.73 16.29
N VAL A 68 10.20 8.73 16.57
CA VAL A 68 10.81 9.73 17.47
C VAL A 68 11.32 10.86 16.59
N VAL A 69 10.53 11.94 16.50
CA VAL A 69 10.86 13.12 15.67
C VAL A 69 10.75 14.38 16.51
N ALA A 70 11.43 15.43 16.06
CA ALA A 70 11.27 16.78 16.58
C ALA A 70 9.77 17.18 16.59
N PRO A 71 9.21 17.62 17.74
CA PRO A 71 7.79 18.02 17.87
C PRO A 71 7.32 19.07 16.85
N GLN A 72 8.25 19.79 16.24
CA GLN A 72 7.99 20.79 15.21
C GLN A 72 7.49 20.16 13.89
N HIS A 73 8.02 19.00 13.48
CA HIS A 73 7.58 18.33 12.25
C HIS A 73 6.21 17.67 12.42
N GLU A 74 5.94 17.12 13.61
CA GLU A 74 4.62 16.61 13.98
C GLU A 74 3.57 17.73 13.91
N ARG A 75 3.85 18.90 14.47
CA ARG A 75 2.93 20.05 14.40
C ARG A 75 2.65 20.48 12.96
N LEU A 76 3.68 20.52 12.11
CA LEU A 76 3.51 20.81 10.69
C LEU A 76 2.59 19.79 10.00
N LEU A 77 2.74 18.50 10.32
CA LEU A 77 1.87 17.45 9.75
C LEU A 77 0.43 17.56 10.24
N LEU A 78 0.21 17.91 11.50
CA LEU A 78 -1.13 18.16 12.04
C LEU A 78 -1.81 19.37 11.37
N ASP A 79 -1.03 20.37 10.93
CA ASP A 79 -1.56 21.52 10.18
C ASP A 79 -1.90 21.17 8.71
N LEU A 80 -1.19 20.19 8.12
CA LEU A 80 -1.36 19.77 6.72
C LEU A 80 -2.44 18.69 6.53
N LEU A 81 -2.66 17.85 7.53
CA LEU A 81 -3.58 16.72 7.51
C LEU A 81 -4.88 17.06 8.26
N PRO A 82 -6.00 16.37 7.99
CA PRO A 82 -7.28 16.64 8.66
C PRO A 82 -7.34 16.14 10.11
N PHE A 83 -6.25 16.28 10.88
CA PHE A 83 -6.17 15.91 12.28
C PHE A 83 -6.24 17.15 13.19
N LYS A 84 -7.01 17.05 14.27
CA LYS A 84 -7.06 18.07 15.33
C LYS A 84 -6.41 17.60 16.63
N ASP A 85 -5.98 16.35 16.66
CA ASP A 85 -5.54 15.63 17.84
C ASP A 85 -4.37 14.73 17.45
N ALA A 86 -3.25 14.89 18.17
CA ALA A 86 -2.03 14.11 17.97
C ALA A 86 -2.28 12.61 18.17
N ALA A 87 -3.12 12.22 19.15
CA ALA A 87 -3.37 10.80 19.41
C ALA A 87 -4.02 10.10 18.21
N LYS A 88 -4.94 10.77 17.52
CA LYS A 88 -5.56 10.26 16.28
C LYS A 88 -4.57 10.19 15.12
N PHE A 89 -3.68 11.17 15.02
CA PHE A 89 -2.61 11.15 14.02
C PHE A 89 -1.67 9.95 14.23
N HIS A 90 -1.18 9.73 15.46
CA HIS A 90 -0.35 8.57 15.78
C HIS A 90 -1.09 7.25 15.54
N SER A 91 -2.35 7.15 15.94
CA SER A 91 -3.18 5.97 15.65
C SER A 91 -3.33 5.71 14.15
N TRP A 92 -3.39 6.78 13.32
CA TRP A 92 -3.45 6.65 11.87
C TRP A 92 -2.09 6.25 11.28
N LEU A 93 -0.98 6.77 11.78
CA LEU A 93 0.37 6.35 11.37
C LEU A 93 0.63 4.87 11.63
N GLU A 94 0.05 4.32 12.70
CA GLU A 94 0.12 2.89 13.03
C GLU A 94 -0.87 2.03 12.24
N SER A 95 -1.78 2.64 11.48
CA SER A 95 -2.77 1.90 10.70
C SER A 95 -2.14 1.21 9.48
N PRO A 96 -2.74 0.11 8.97
CA PRO A 96 -2.26 -0.54 7.75
C PRO A 96 -2.17 0.39 6.54
N PHE A 97 -3.04 1.41 6.46
CA PHE A 97 -3.07 2.37 5.35
C PHE A 97 -1.81 3.23 5.25
N VAL A 98 -1.03 3.34 6.33
CA VAL A 98 0.26 4.02 6.36
C VAL A 98 1.39 3.01 6.49
N ARG A 99 1.24 2.01 7.37
CA ARG A 99 2.27 1.01 7.65
C ARG A 99 2.55 0.10 6.45
N ASP A 100 1.56 -0.29 5.66
CA ASP A 100 1.77 -1.15 4.50
C ASP A 100 2.59 -0.47 3.39
N PRO A 101 2.22 0.73 2.89
CA PRO A 101 3.06 1.43 1.92
C PRO A 101 4.43 1.82 2.50
N TRP A 102 4.53 2.08 3.81
CA TRP A 102 5.81 2.30 4.49
C TRP A 102 6.68 1.05 4.49
N ASN A 103 6.14 -0.11 4.83
CA ASN A 103 6.87 -1.37 4.84
C ASN A 103 7.32 -1.75 3.42
N GLU A 104 6.49 -1.50 2.40
CA GLU A 104 6.87 -1.64 0.98
C GLU A 104 8.08 -0.75 0.66
N PHE A 105 8.03 0.52 1.04
CA PHE A 105 9.12 1.47 0.83
C PHE A 105 10.42 1.05 1.55
N VAL A 106 10.32 0.56 2.79
CA VAL A 106 11.47 0.06 3.55
C VAL A 106 12.09 -1.15 2.86
N ALA A 107 11.27 -2.12 2.44
CA ALA A 107 11.75 -3.36 1.83
C ALA A 107 12.43 -3.11 0.47
N ASP A 108 11.81 -2.29 -0.38
CA ASP A 108 12.24 -2.14 -1.77
C ASP A 108 13.32 -1.07 -1.96
N PHE A 109 13.36 -0.05 -1.09
CA PHE A 109 14.26 1.08 -1.25
C PHE A 109 15.27 1.22 -0.10
N LEU A 110 14.82 1.28 1.16
CA LEU A 110 15.71 1.56 2.29
C LEU A 110 16.62 0.38 2.67
N SER A 111 16.10 -0.85 2.62
CA SER A 111 16.81 -2.07 3.03
C SER A 111 17.54 -2.76 1.87
N ARG A 112 17.53 -2.15 0.68
CA ARG A 112 18.11 -2.75 -0.53
C ARG A 112 19.64 -2.90 -0.35
N PRO A 113 20.19 -4.11 -0.53
CA PRO A 113 21.63 -4.34 -0.38
C PRO A 113 22.45 -3.44 -1.31
N GLY A 114 23.45 -2.77 -0.76
CA GLY A 114 24.31 -1.83 -1.50
C GLY A 114 23.68 -0.46 -1.78
N SER A 115 22.47 -0.18 -1.30
CA SER A 115 21.85 1.14 -1.38
C SER A 115 22.36 2.02 -0.24
N PRO A 116 22.99 3.18 -0.52
CA PRO A 116 23.30 4.15 0.51
C PRO A 116 22.05 4.99 0.80
N ALA A 117 20.91 4.36 1.09
CA ALA A 117 19.60 5.02 1.15
C ALA A 117 19.54 6.20 2.15
N ALA A 118 20.38 6.15 3.20
CA ALA A 118 20.59 7.25 4.13
C ALA A 118 21.36 8.45 3.51
N ALA A 119 22.24 8.20 2.54
CA ALA A 119 23.04 9.21 1.84
C ALA A 119 22.41 9.67 0.50
N VAL A 120 21.36 8.99 0.01
CA VAL A 120 20.62 9.45 -1.18
C VAL A 120 19.80 10.69 -0.81
N PRO A 121 20.06 11.84 -1.46
CA PRO A 121 19.28 13.06 -1.22
C PRO A 121 17.80 12.83 -1.48
N GLU A 122 16.95 13.45 -0.66
CA GLU A 122 15.52 13.37 -0.86
C GLU A 122 15.12 14.04 -2.18
N PRO A 123 14.25 13.41 -3.00
CA PRO A 123 13.75 14.02 -4.23
C PRO A 123 13.06 15.37 -3.97
N ASP A 124 12.98 16.22 -5.00
CA ASP A 124 12.25 17.49 -4.86
C ASP A 124 10.77 17.25 -4.50
N ARG A 125 10.31 17.89 -3.42
CA ARG A 125 8.95 17.71 -2.90
C ARG A 125 7.88 18.06 -3.93
N LEU A 126 8.03 19.19 -4.63
CA LEU A 126 7.01 19.67 -5.57
C LEU A 126 6.91 18.74 -6.78
N ARG A 127 8.05 18.37 -7.37
CA ARG A 127 8.15 17.46 -8.51
C ARG A 127 7.57 16.10 -8.18
N THR A 128 7.94 15.53 -7.04
CA THR A 128 7.46 14.23 -6.59
C THR A 128 5.95 14.24 -6.36
N ALA A 129 5.42 15.28 -5.70
CA ALA A 129 3.99 15.43 -5.48
C ALA A 129 3.20 15.60 -6.79
N GLN A 130 3.75 16.35 -7.76
CA GLN A 130 3.15 16.50 -9.09
C GLN A 130 3.14 15.18 -9.86
N ALA A 131 4.22 14.40 -9.79
CA ALA A 131 4.32 13.09 -10.42
C ALA A 131 3.29 12.12 -9.82
N ALA A 132 3.14 12.09 -8.49
CA ALA A 132 2.14 11.28 -7.80
C ALA A 132 0.70 11.70 -8.14
N GLN A 133 0.42 13.02 -8.14
CA GLN A 133 -0.88 13.54 -8.54
C GLN A 133 -1.22 13.15 -9.98
N THR A 134 -0.27 13.29 -10.89
CA THR A 134 -0.43 12.90 -12.29
C THR A 134 -0.70 11.41 -12.41
N ALA A 135 0.06 10.57 -11.71
CA ALA A 135 -0.13 9.12 -11.70
C ALA A 135 -1.51 8.70 -11.21
N LEU A 136 -2.02 9.31 -10.13
CA LEU A 136 -3.35 9.05 -9.60
C LEU A 136 -4.47 9.48 -10.54
N ASN A 137 -4.32 10.66 -11.16
CA ASN A 137 -5.30 11.21 -12.10
C ASN A 137 -5.34 10.42 -13.41
N SER A 138 -4.18 10.01 -13.93
CA SER A 138 -4.07 9.22 -15.16
C SER A 138 -4.23 7.71 -14.93
N LYS A 139 -4.48 7.28 -13.70
CA LYS A 139 -4.54 5.87 -13.29
C LYS A 139 -3.34 5.05 -13.80
N LYS A 140 -2.13 5.59 -13.63
CA LYS A 140 -0.89 4.98 -14.15
C LYS A 140 -0.61 3.64 -13.46
N ALA A 141 -0.80 2.54 -14.19
CA ALA A 141 -0.71 1.17 -13.68
C ALA A 141 0.62 0.87 -12.95
N ARG A 142 1.75 1.44 -13.42
CA ARG A 142 3.08 1.29 -12.79
C ARG A 142 3.08 1.55 -11.28
N TYR A 143 2.26 2.48 -10.80
CA TYR A 143 2.19 2.84 -9.37
C TYR A 143 0.91 2.36 -8.68
N LEU A 144 -0.03 1.73 -9.38
CA LEU A 144 -1.32 1.32 -8.81
C LEU A 144 -1.50 -0.20 -8.72
N VAL A 145 -0.76 -0.97 -9.52
CA VAL A 145 -0.82 -2.42 -9.47
C VAL A 145 -0.27 -2.92 -8.11
N HIS A 146 -0.84 -4.01 -7.62
CA HIS A 146 -0.34 -4.70 -6.43
C HIS A 146 0.97 -5.43 -6.78
N HIS A 147 2.05 -5.16 -6.05
CA HIS A 147 3.43 -5.61 -6.35
C HIS A 147 3.84 -5.36 -7.82
N PRO A 148 4.01 -4.09 -8.23
CA PRO A 148 4.56 -3.81 -9.56
C PRO A 148 6.01 -4.26 -9.63
N ASP A 149 6.51 -4.52 -10.84
CA ASP A 149 7.96 -4.70 -11.06
C ASP A 149 8.67 -3.35 -10.83
N LYS A 150 9.73 -3.40 -10.02
CA LYS A 150 10.51 -2.24 -9.54
C LYS A 150 12.01 -2.36 -9.86
N ALA A 151 12.40 -3.32 -10.70
CA ALA A 151 13.81 -3.57 -11.01
C ALA A 151 14.54 -2.32 -11.53
N ASP A 152 13.84 -1.47 -12.28
CA ASP A 152 14.33 -0.26 -12.94
C ASP A 152 13.95 1.04 -12.20
N TRP A 153 13.39 0.96 -11.00
CA TRP A 153 12.88 2.15 -10.31
C TRP A 153 14.00 3.03 -9.75
N THR A 154 13.84 4.33 -9.97
CA THR A 154 14.63 5.38 -9.34
C THR A 154 14.15 5.65 -7.91
N PRO A 155 14.96 6.31 -7.05
CA PRO A 155 14.53 6.73 -5.72
C PRO A 155 13.22 7.52 -5.75
N GLU A 156 13.07 8.47 -6.68
CA GLU A 156 11.85 9.26 -6.82
C GLU A 156 10.62 8.40 -7.14
N GLU A 157 10.76 7.31 -7.90
CA GLU A 157 9.64 6.42 -8.20
C GLU A 157 9.16 5.65 -6.97
N HIS A 158 10.05 5.29 -6.04
CA HIS A 158 9.64 4.73 -4.75
C HIS A 158 8.89 5.75 -3.89
N TYR A 159 9.30 7.02 -3.90
CA TYR A 159 8.56 8.10 -3.21
C TYR A 159 7.18 8.32 -3.85
N VAL A 160 7.11 8.37 -5.18
CA VAL A 160 5.84 8.49 -5.91
C VAL A 160 4.92 7.33 -5.58
N ARG A 161 5.43 6.09 -5.57
CA ARG A 161 4.65 4.90 -5.22
C ARG A 161 4.08 4.99 -3.81
N PHE A 162 4.88 5.38 -2.83
CA PHE A 162 4.39 5.56 -1.46
C PHE A 162 3.22 6.54 -1.42
N ILE A 163 3.36 7.73 -2.04
CA ILE A 163 2.31 8.75 -2.06
C ILE A 163 1.06 8.24 -2.79
N VAL A 164 1.22 7.60 -3.95
CA VAL A 164 0.10 7.07 -4.75
C VAL A 164 -0.70 6.07 -3.93
N THR A 165 -0.05 5.08 -3.32
CA THR A 165 -0.71 4.05 -2.50
C THR A 165 -1.35 4.65 -1.25
N LEU A 166 -0.62 5.50 -0.52
CA LEU A 166 -1.12 6.17 0.67
C LEU A 166 -2.42 6.94 0.37
N VAL A 167 -2.41 7.75 -0.68
CA VAL A 167 -3.58 8.55 -1.06
C VAL A 167 -4.71 7.68 -1.58
N SER A 168 -4.44 6.69 -2.45
CA SER A 168 -5.50 5.83 -2.99
C SER A 168 -6.24 5.10 -1.88
N ASP A 169 -5.51 4.55 -0.92
CA ASP A 169 -6.08 3.70 0.11
C ASP A 169 -6.83 4.53 1.16
N ASN A 170 -6.30 5.70 1.51
CA ASN A 170 -6.98 6.64 2.40
C ASN A 170 -8.23 7.26 1.76
N MET A 171 -8.26 7.42 0.43
CA MET A 171 -9.50 7.80 -0.27
C MET A 171 -10.57 6.71 -0.19
N LEU A 172 -10.20 5.42 -0.23
CA LEU A 172 -11.15 4.31 -0.04
C LEU A 172 -11.75 4.29 1.37
N GLN A 173 -11.03 4.81 2.36
CA GLN A 173 -11.47 4.93 3.75
C GLN A 173 -12.20 6.24 4.06
N ASN A 174 -12.48 7.08 3.06
CA ASN A 174 -13.06 8.41 3.23
C ASN A 174 -12.23 9.35 4.14
N PHE A 175 -10.93 9.10 4.29
CA PHE A 175 -10.04 10.02 4.97
C PHE A 175 -9.86 11.31 4.16
N TRP A 176 -9.77 11.16 2.83
CA TRP A 176 -9.97 12.24 1.87
C TRP A 176 -11.11 11.88 0.94
N HIS A 177 -12.02 12.82 0.70
CA HIS A 177 -13.07 12.62 -0.29
C HIS A 177 -12.55 12.89 -1.72
N GLU A 178 -13.13 12.22 -2.71
CA GLU A 178 -12.78 12.45 -4.12
C GLU A 178 -12.96 13.92 -4.56
N SER A 179 -13.97 14.59 -4.00
CA SER A 179 -14.21 16.02 -4.25
C SER A 179 -13.10 16.92 -3.68
N GLU A 180 -12.49 16.53 -2.56
CA GLU A 180 -11.34 17.22 -1.99
C GLU A 180 -10.08 16.95 -2.80
N TRP A 181 -9.85 15.70 -3.21
CA TRP A 181 -8.76 15.33 -4.11
C TRP A 181 -8.79 16.16 -5.40
N LYS A 182 -9.96 16.31 -6.03
CA LYS A 182 -10.12 17.11 -7.25
C LYS A 182 -9.73 18.58 -7.07
N LYS A 183 -9.92 19.14 -5.87
CA LYS A 183 -9.65 20.56 -5.57
C LYS A 183 -8.23 20.79 -5.03
N LYS A 184 -7.74 19.88 -4.20
CA LYS A 184 -6.53 20.04 -3.36
C LYS A 184 -5.53 18.90 -3.55
N GLY A 185 -5.63 18.11 -4.62
CA GLY A 185 -4.84 16.88 -4.78
C GLY A 185 -3.33 17.10 -4.72
N LEU A 186 -2.84 18.25 -5.21
CA LEU A 186 -1.42 18.57 -5.11
C LEU A 186 -0.98 18.83 -3.66
N ASP A 187 -1.81 19.51 -2.87
CA ASP A 187 -1.51 19.79 -1.46
C ASP A 187 -1.60 18.50 -0.62
N ILE A 188 -2.57 17.63 -0.92
CA ILE A 188 -2.67 16.29 -0.32
C ILE A 188 -1.43 15.45 -0.65
N ALA A 189 -0.96 15.49 -1.90
CA ALA A 189 0.25 14.79 -2.32
C ALA A 189 1.51 15.34 -1.63
N LYS A 190 1.62 16.67 -1.44
CA LYS A 190 2.70 17.28 -0.66
C LYS A 190 2.65 16.88 0.81
N ALA A 191 1.46 16.89 1.42
CA ALA A 191 1.30 16.44 2.82
C ALA A 191 1.71 14.96 2.97
N SER A 192 1.33 14.12 1.99
CA SER A 192 1.72 12.71 1.93
C SER A 192 3.24 12.53 1.78
N TYR A 193 3.91 13.39 1.02
CA TYR A 193 5.36 13.43 0.93
C TYR A 193 5.99 13.73 2.31
N GLU A 194 5.46 14.72 3.04
CA GLU A 194 5.96 15.06 4.39
C GLU A 194 5.78 13.90 5.37
N VAL A 195 4.69 13.12 5.26
CA VAL A 195 4.50 11.90 6.06
C VAL A 195 5.62 10.89 5.77
N LEU A 196 6.00 10.70 4.51
CA LEU A 196 7.10 9.80 4.15
C LEU A 196 8.43 10.27 4.75
N VAL A 197 8.74 11.56 4.63
CA VAL A 197 9.97 12.15 5.20
C VAL A 197 9.99 11.98 6.72
N PHE A 198 8.86 12.20 7.39
CA PHE A 198 8.70 12.00 8.82
C PHE A 198 8.98 10.55 9.26
N LEU A 199 8.41 9.57 8.54
CA LEU A 199 8.65 8.15 8.79
C LEU A 199 10.11 7.76 8.54
N LYS A 200 10.70 8.27 7.46
CA LYS A 200 12.11 8.05 7.11
C LYS A 200 13.06 8.65 8.15
N GLY A 201 12.82 9.88 8.59
CA GLY A 201 13.63 10.52 9.64
C GLY A 201 13.60 9.72 10.94
N SER A 202 12.43 9.20 11.29
CA SER A 202 12.25 8.33 12.46
C SER A 202 12.98 7.01 12.38
N TRP A 203 13.10 6.45 11.17
CA TRP A 203 13.82 5.21 10.93
C TRP A 203 15.32 5.35 11.21
N PHE A 204 15.89 6.52 10.92
CA PHE A 204 17.32 6.81 11.15
C PHE A 204 17.62 7.47 12.49
N ALA A 205 16.60 7.80 13.30
CA ALA A 205 16.79 8.42 14.60
C ALA A 205 17.52 7.45 15.55
N ASP A 206 18.63 7.92 16.15
CA ASP A 206 19.42 7.14 17.10
C ASP A 206 18.60 6.88 18.39
N PRO A 207 18.45 5.62 18.83
CA PRO A 207 17.90 5.29 20.15
C PRO A 207 18.55 6.01 21.33
N GLU A 208 19.86 6.25 21.26
CA GLU A 208 20.68 6.60 22.41
C GLU A 208 21.51 7.84 22.06
N PRO A 209 21.00 9.06 22.32
CA PRO A 209 21.77 10.26 22.03
C PRO A 209 23.08 10.23 22.82
N PRO A 210 24.18 10.81 22.29
CA PRO A 210 25.46 10.83 22.98
C PRO A 210 25.29 11.34 24.41
N SER A 211 25.57 10.47 25.39
CA SER A 211 25.61 10.88 26.79
C SER A 211 26.88 11.68 27.02
N TYR A 212 26.76 13.00 27.05
CA TYR A 212 27.84 13.86 27.53
C TYR A 212 27.85 13.81 29.07
N SER A 213 28.35 12.70 29.61
CA SER A 213 28.77 12.64 31.01
C SER A 213 30.09 13.42 31.11
N ALA A 214 30.05 14.56 31.79
CA ALA A 214 31.22 15.38 32.12
C ALA A 214 32.03 14.77 33.26
#